data_AF-A0A7W8NZW7-F1
#
_entry.id   AF-A0A7W8NZW7-F1
#
_cell.length_a   1.000
_cell.length_b   1.000
_cell.length_c   1.000
_cell.angle_alpha   90.00
_cell.angle_beta   90.00
_cell.angle_gamma   90.00
#
_symmetry.space_group_name_H-M   'P 1'
#
loop_
_entity.id
_entity.type
_entity.pdbx_description
1 polymer ?
#
loop_
_entity_poly.entity_id
_entity_poly.type
_entity_poly.pdbx_seq_one_letter_code
_entity_poly.pdbx_strand_id
1 'polypeptide(L)'
;MKRIAIFAWCIAGLALSCLGGLHMTRFLLAHFVFDIPIWLSIAIRQALLWLDPDYSPDALDVEDTCTLLMFLASTLVIATVIAIGSVIAWRRYRKASVPS
;
A
#
# COMPACT_ATOMS: atom_id res chain seq x y z
N MET A 1 25.51 -12.62 -9.55
CA MET A 1 24.43 -12.31 -10.53
C MET A 1 23.02 -12.61 -10.00
N LYS A 2 22.72 -13.81 -9.49
CA LYS A 2 21.36 -14.16 -8.99
C LYS A 2 20.83 -13.25 -7.86
N ARG A 3 21.69 -12.82 -6.93
CA ARG A 3 21.30 -11.92 -5.82
C ARG A 3 20.88 -10.53 -6.32
N ILE A 4 21.62 -9.96 -7.26
CA ILE A 4 21.32 -8.64 -7.86
C ILE A 4 19.98 -8.68 -8.60
N ALA A 5 19.70 -9.77 -9.33
CA ALA A 5 18.43 -9.96 -10.01
C ALA A 5 17.24 -10.04 -9.03
N ILE A 6 17.41 -10.69 -7.87
CA ILE A 6 16.38 -10.74 -6.81
C ILE A 6 16.16 -9.34 -6.23
N PHE A 7 17.23 -8.61 -5.90
CA PHE A 7 17.11 -7.24 -5.39
C PHE A 7 16.41 -6.30 -6.38
N ALA A 8 16.82 -6.34 -7.66
CA ALA A 8 16.19 -5.55 -8.71
C ALA A 8 14.70 -5.89 -8.86
N TRP A 9 14.34 -7.18 -8.75
CA TRP A 9 12.96 -7.63 -8.85
C TRP A 9 12.11 -7.20 -7.65
N CYS A 10 12.65 -7.24 -6.43
CA CYS A 10 11.99 -6.71 -5.24
C CYS A 10 11.77 -5.20 -5.34
N ILE A 11 12.78 -4.44 -5.77
CA ILE A 11 12.68 -2.98 -5.95
C ILE A 11 11.62 -2.65 -7.02
N ALA A 12 11.63 -3.36 -8.15
CA ALA A 12 10.64 -3.17 -9.20
C ALA A 12 9.22 -3.49 -8.70
N GLY A 13 9.04 -4.58 -7.94
CA GLY A 13 7.76 -4.93 -7.34
C GLY A 13 7.27 -3.87 -6.35
N LEU A 14 8.16 -3.35 -5.50
CA LEU A 14 7.85 -2.27 -4.56
C LEU A 14 7.44 -0.99 -5.30
N ALA A 15 8.21 -0.59 -6.31
CA ALA A 15 7.92 0.61 -7.11
C ALA A 15 6.55 0.49 -7.82
N LEU A 16 6.26 -0.66 -8.44
CA LEU A 16 4.96 -0.92 -9.06
C LEU A 16 3.82 -0.92 -8.04
N SER A 17 4.08 -1.43 -6.82
CA SER A 17 3.09 -1.42 -5.74
C SER A 17 2.77 0.00 -5.29
N CYS A 18 3.78 0.85 -5.10
CA CYS A 18 3.58 2.26 -4.74
C CYS A 18 2.83 3.03 -5.84
N LEU A 19 3.19 2.83 -7.11
CA LEU A 19 2.50 3.47 -8.23
C LEU A 19 1.05 3.00 -8.34
N GLY A 20 0.81 1.70 -8.26
CA GLY A 20 -0.54 1.15 -8.29
C GLY A 20 -1.37 1.58 -7.08
N GLY A 21 -0.77 1.62 -5.88
CA GLY A 21 -1.38 2.14 -4.67
C GLY A 21 -1.80 3.60 -4.84
N LEU A 22 -0.91 4.46 -5.34
CA LEU A 22 -1.19 5.88 -5.58
C LEU A 22 -2.37 6.06 -6.54
N HIS A 23 -2.38 5.32 -7.65
CA HIS A 23 -3.47 5.38 -8.63
C HIS A 23 -4.80 4.90 -8.04
N MET A 24 -4.78 3.80 -7.29
CA MET A 24 -5.96 3.25 -6.64
C MET A 24 -6.52 4.22 -5.59
N THR A 25 -5.67 4.78 -4.74
CA THR A 25 -6.08 5.75 -3.72
C THR A 25 -6.67 7.01 -4.36
N ARG A 26 -6.03 7.54 -5.40
CA ARG A 26 -6.58 8.68 -6.17
C ARG A 26 -7.93 8.35 -6.80
N PHE A 27 -8.06 7.16 -7.37
CA PHE A 27 -9.33 6.71 -7.94
C PHE A 27 -10.42 6.63 -6.87
N LEU A 28 -10.12 6.05 -5.70
CA LEU A 28 -11.04 5.93 -4.58
C LEU A 28 -11.49 7.32 -4.08
N LEU A 29 -10.55 8.24 -3.83
CA LEU A 29 -10.89 9.61 -3.39
C LEU A 29 -11.73 10.37 -4.41
N ALA A 30 -11.47 10.18 -5.71
CA ALA A 30 -12.15 10.92 -6.76
C ALA A 30 -13.58 10.41 -7.03
N HIS A 31 -13.86 9.13 -6.79
CA HIS A 31 -15.14 8.50 -7.17
C HIS A 31 -15.99 8.11 -5.97
N PHE A 32 -15.40 7.98 -4.79
CA PHE A 32 -16.11 7.64 -3.57
C PHE A 32 -15.96 8.77 -2.57
N VAL A 33 -17.07 9.45 -2.29
CA VAL A 33 -17.16 10.33 -1.13
C VAL A 33 -17.29 9.43 0.09
N PHE A 34 -16.16 9.12 0.71
CA PHE A 34 -16.14 8.42 1.99
C PHE A 34 -16.24 9.46 3.09
N ASP A 35 -17.44 9.65 3.64
CA ASP A 35 -17.54 10.31 4.94
C ASP A 35 -16.74 9.50 5.96
N ILE A 36 -15.76 10.13 6.60
CA ILE A 36 -14.93 9.47 7.60
C ILE A 36 -15.86 9.06 8.77
N PRO A 37 -16.02 7.76 9.04
CA PRO A 37 -16.92 7.33 10.09
C PRO A 37 -16.40 7.82 11.46
N ILE A 38 -17.32 8.23 12.33
CA ILE A 38 -17.01 8.88 13.61
C ILE A 38 -16.07 8.02 14.49
N TRP A 39 -16.24 6.70 14.47
CA TRP A 39 -15.37 5.81 15.25
C TRP A 39 -13.92 5.85 14.75
N LEU A 40 -13.72 6.01 13.44
CA LEU A 40 -12.39 6.06 12.82
C LEU A 40 -11.70 7.38 13.12
N SER A 41 -12.43 8.50 13.06
CA SER A 41 -11.87 9.81 13.41
C SER A 41 -11.44 9.87 14.87
N ILE A 42 -12.22 9.30 15.79
CA ILE A 42 -11.85 9.19 17.21
C ILE A 42 -10.61 8.31 17.38
N ALA A 43 -10.55 7.16 16.70
CA ALA A 43 -9.40 6.26 16.78
C ALA A 43 -8.11 6.92 16.27
N ILE A 44 -8.17 7.63 15.14
CA ILE A 44 -7.03 8.38 14.58
C ILE A 44 -6.59 9.47 15.54
N ARG A 45 -7.53 10.27 16.06
CA ARG A 45 -7.26 11.32 17.04
C ARG A 45 -6.55 10.78 18.28
N GLN A 46 -7.02 9.66 18.81
CA GLN A 46 -6.39 9.00 19.95
C GLN A 46 -5.00 8.47 19.63
N ALA A 47 -4.80 7.91 18.43
CA ALA A 47 -3.50 7.41 17.99
C ALA A 47 -2.47 8.54 17.83
N LEU A 48 -2.89 9.71 17.32
CA LEU A 48 -2.04 10.89 17.22
C LEU A 48 -1.61 11.38 18.61
N LEU A 49 -2.54 11.42 19.57
CA LEU A 49 -2.24 11.78 20.97
C LEU A 49 -1.33 10.76 21.69
N TRP A 50 -1.31 9.50 21.27
CA TRP A 50 -0.35 8.52 21.79
C TRP A 50 1.06 8.74 21.25
N LEU A 51 1.18 9.28 20.03
CA LEU A 51 2.47 9.59 19.43
C LEU A 51 3.04 10.89 19.97
N ASP A 52 2.20 11.90 20.13
CA ASP A 52 2.53 13.21 20.70
C ASP A 52 1.39 13.68 21.62
N PRO A 53 1.54 13.52 22.96
CA PRO A 53 0.51 13.87 23.93
C PRO A 53 0.14 15.35 23.97
N ASP A 54 1.06 16.24 23.56
CA ASP A 54 0.86 17.68 23.57
C ASP A 54 0.28 18.19 22.23
N TYR A 55 0.12 17.30 21.25
CA TYR A 55 -0.46 17.63 19.95
C TYR A 55 -1.97 17.87 20.04
N SER A 56 -2.46 18.92 19.37
CA SER A 56 -3.90 19.19 19.25
C SER A 56 -4.36 18.90 17.83
N PRO A 57 -4.71 17.63 17.51
CA PRO A 57 -5.08 17.25 16.15
C PRO A 57 -6.34 18.01 15.70
N ASP A 58 -6.27 18.63 14.54
CA ASP A 58 -7.42 19.30 13.94
C ASP A 58 -8.23 18.32 13.05
N ALA A 59 -9.14 18.84 12.23
CA ALA A 59 -9.91 18.00 11.32
C ALA A 59 -9.08 17.57 10.09
N LEU A 60 -8.16 18.43 9.63
CA LEU A 60 -7.32 18.18 8.47
C LEU A 60 -6.29 17.09 8.77
N ASP A 61 -5.71 17.07 9.96
CA ASP A 61 -4.77 16.03 10.40
C ASP A 61 -5.40 14.64 10.39
N VAL A 62 -6.67 14.56 10.79
CA VAL A 62 -7.43 13.31 10.80
C VAL A 62 -7.73 12.84 9.38
N GLU A 63 -8.06 13.78 8.49
CA GLU A 63 -8.30 13.51 7.06
C GLU A 63 -7.02 13.07 6.35
N ASP A 64 -5.89 13.75 6.58
CA ASP A 64 -4.58 13.40 6.03
C ASP A 64 -4.13 12.03 6.51
N THR A 65 -4.31 11.73 7.81
CA THR A 65 -3.99 10.41 8.36
C THR A 65 -4.89 9.32 7.76
N CYS A 66 -6.17 9.60 7.57
CA CYS A 66 -7.09 8.67 6.92
C CYS A 66 -6.70 8.41 5.46
N THR A 67 -6.28 9.47 4.75
CA THR A 67 -5.77 9.38 3.38
C THR A 67 -4.48 8.55 3.31
N LEU A 68 -3.56 8.75 4.26
CA LEU A 68 -2.34 7.95 4.37
C LEU A 68 -2.66 6.47 4.64
N LEU A 69 -3.59 6.18 5.55
CA LEU A 69 -4.03 4.80 5.83
C LEU A 69 -4.64 4.15 4.59
N MET A 70 -5.47 4.88 3.84
CA MET A 70 -6.04 4.38 2.60
C MET A 70 -4.97 4.13 1.53
N PHE A 71 -3.95 4.98 1.45
CA PHE A 71 -2.79 4.77 0.58
C PHE A 71 -2.01 3.51 0.95
N LEU A 72 -1.73 3.31 2.23
CA LEU A 72 -1.05 2.11 2.72
C LEU A 72 -1.86 0.84 2.43
N ALA A 73 -3.18 0.87 2.71
CA ALA A 73 -4.07 -0.25 2.43
C ALA A 73 -4.11 -0.57 0.92
N SER A 74 -4.29 0.45 0.08
CA SER A 74 -4.29 0.29 -1.38
C SER A 74 -2.98 -0.30 -1.89
N THR A 75 -1.85 0.24 -1.41
CA THR A 75 -0.51 -0.24 -1.77
C THR A 75 -0.32 -1.70 -1.36
N LEU A 76 -0.78 -2.10 -0.17
CA LEU A 76 -0.66 -3.47 0.32
C LEU A 76 -1.48 -4.46 -0.52
N VAL A 77 -2.69 -4.07 -0.92
CA VAL A 77 -3.55 -4.87 -1.81
C VAL A 77 -2.84 -5.09 -3.16
N ILE A 78 -2.34 -4.02 -3.77
CA ILE A 78 -1.60 -4.11 -5.05
C ILE A 78 -0.32 -4.95 -4.89
N ALA A 79 0.44 -4.73 -3.82
CA ALA A 79 1.65 -5.50 -3.53
C ALA A 79 1.36 -7.00 -3.42
N THR A 80 0.24 -7.37 -2.82
CA THR A 80 -0.20 -8.77 -2.70
C THR A 80 -0.50 -9.38 -4.06
N VAL A 81 -1.22 -8.65 -4.93
CA VAL A 81 -1.50 -9.09 -6.31
C VAL A 81 -0.22 -9.25 -7.11
N ILE A 82 0.69 -8.28 -7.03
CA ILE A 82 1.99 -8.33 -7.71
C ILE A 82 2.81 -9.50 -7.20
N ALA A 83 2.87 -9.73 -5.89
CA ALA A 83 3.61 -10.84 -5.29
C ALA A 83 3.09 -12.21 -5.77
N ILE A 84 1.76 -12.40 -5.80
CA ILE A 84 1.16 -13.64 -6.31
C ILE A 84 1.49 -13.84 -7.79
N GLY A 85 1.28 -12.81 -8.61
CA GLY A 85 1.58 -12.86 -10.05
C GLY A 85 3.06 -13.16 -10.33
N SER A 86 3.93 -12.53 -9.55
CA SER A 86 5.39 -12.70 -9.57
C SER A 86 5.81 -14.14 -9.26
N VAL A 87 5.25 -14.75 -8.21
CA VAL A 87 5.51 -16.16 -7.85
C VAL A 87 5.05 -17.11 -8.94
N ILE A 88 3.86 -16.87 -9.53
CA ILE A 88 3.34 -17.71 -10.62
C ILE A 88 4.23 -17.62 -11.86
N ALA A 89 4.64 -16.41 -12.25
CA ALA A 89 5.52 -16.18 -13.40
C ALA A 89 6.87 -16.90 -13.24
N TRP A 90 7.46 -16.83 -12.05
CA TRP A 90 8.74 -17.50 -11.77
C TRP A 90 8.64 -19.01 -11.80
N ARG A 91 7.56 -19.59 -11.28
CA ARG A 91 7.31 -21.04 -11.36
C ARG A 91 7.20 -21.50 -12.82
N ARG A 92 6.51 -20.72 -13.67
CA ARG A 92 6.42 -21.01 -15.11
C ARG A 92 7.77 -20.91 -15.80
N TYR A 93 8.54 -19.85 -15.53
CA TYR A 93 9.88 -19.67 -16.09
C TYR A 93 10.82 -20.82 -15.71
N ARG A 94 10.85 -21.23 -14.43
CA ARG A 94 11.64 -22.38 -13.98
C ARG A 94 11.23 -23.68 -14.68
N LYS A 95 9.93 -23.92 -14.85
CA LYS A 95 9.43 -25.14 -15.51
C LYS A 95 9.80 -25.19 -16.99
N ALA A 96 9.79 -24.06 -17.69
CA ALA A 96 10.22 -23.96 -19.09
C ALA A 96 11.74 -24.11 -19.28
N SER A 97 12.54 -23.78 -18.26
CA SER A 97 14.00 -23.84 -18.32
C SER A 97 14.62 -25.22 -18.01
N VAL A 98 13.81 -26.23 -17.67
CA VAL A 98 14.30 -27.61 -17.47
C VAL A 98 13.96 -28.42 -18.73
N PRO A 99 14.94 -28.77 -19.57
CA PRO A 99 14.69 -29.62 -20.73
C PRO A 99 14.32 -31.03 -20.25
N SER A 100 13.24 -31.57 -20.83
CA SER A 100 12.76 -32.95 -20.64
C SER A 100 13.72 -33.98 -21.19
#